data_AF-A0A529W506-F1
#
_entry.id   AF-A0A529W506-F1
#
_cell.length_a   1.000
_cell.length_b   1.000
_cell.length_c   1.000
_cell.angle_alpha   90.00
_cell.angle_beta   90.00
_cell.angle_gamma   90.00
#
_symmetry.space_group_name_H-M   'P 1'
#
loop_
_entity.id
_entity.type
_entity.pdbx_description
1 polymer ?
#
loop_
_entity_poly.entity_id
_entity_poly.type
_entity_poly.pdbx_seq_one_letter_code
_entity_poly.pdbx_strand_id
1 'polypeptide(L)'
;ADAAKQPQADASKPADNATKPADAKPADAAQQPALTISQVFVKLGRRNNGMIEIAEGLKDGDQVVTAGQNRLFNGMSVAVDNTIDPSKSANKEVQQ
;
A
#
# COMPACT_ATOMS: atom_id res chain seq x y z
N ALA A 1 32.14 -51.75 6.33
CA ALA A 1 31.03 -52.67 6.00
C ALA A 1 30.22 -52.83 7.27
N ASP A 2 28.90 -52.73 7.31
CA ASP A 2 27.87 -52.30 6.38
C ASP A 2 26.58 -52.27 7.24
N ALA A 3 25.59 -51.49 6.80
CA ALA A 3 24.17 -51.67 7.12
C ALA A 3 23.63 -51.45 8.56
N ALA A 4 22.94 -50.31 8.68
CA ALA A 4 21.47 -50.24 8.73
C ALA A 4 20.72 -50.09 10.07
N LYS A 5 19.87 -49.06 10.05
CA LYS A 5 18.42 -49.05 10.38
C LYS A 5 18.02 -48.24 11.63
N GLN A 6 17.36 -47.11 11.34
CA GLN A 6 16.51 -46.30 12.23
C GLN A 6 15.29 -47.11 12.73
N PRO A 7 14.54 -46.64 13.75
CA PRO A 7 13.35 -45.81 13.44
C PRO A 7 12.91 -44.75 14.51
N GLN A 8 12.42 -43.62 13.98
CA GLN A 8 11.16 -42.89 14.28
C GLN A 8 10.72 -42.47 15.71
N ALA A 9 10.41 -41.17 15.84
CA ALA A 9 9.21 -40.57 16.46
C ALA A 9 9.20 -39.08 16.07
N ASP A 10 8.38 -38.57 15.14
CA ASP A 10 6.96 -38.20 15.24
C ASP A 10 6.55 -37.62 16.61
N ALA A 11 6.34 -36.29 16.67
CA ALA A 11 5.25 -35.63 17.39
C ALA A 11 5.46 -34.09 17.46
N SER A 12 4.60 -33.37 16.74
CA SER A 12 3.67 -32.35 17.30
C SER A 12 4.16 -31.16 18.14
N LYS A 13 3.73 -29.96 17.70
CA LYS A 13 3.55 -28.68 18.43
C LYS A 13 3.15 -28.84 19.91
N PRO A 14 3.52 -27.85 20.76
CA PRO A 14 2.57 -26.77 21.15
C PRO A 14 3.25 -25.38 21.11
N ALA A 15 2.67 -24.34 20.50
CA ALA A 15 1.73 -23.41 21.13
C ALA A 15 2.18 -22.93 22.52
N ASP A 16 2.78 -21.75 22.60
CA ASP A 16 2.79 -20.97 23.82
C ASP A 16 2.40 -19.52 23.54
N ASN A 17 1.45 -19.06 24.33
CA ASN A 17 0.60 -17.90 24.12
C ASN A 17 0.84 -16.94 25.28
N ALA A 18 1.64 -15.92 25.06
CA ALA A 18 1.81 -14.77 25.96
C ALA A 18 2.53 -13.68 25.14
N THR A 19 2.15 -12.41 25.04
CA THR A 19 1.39 -11.57 25.98
C THR A 19 0.92 -10.33 25.21
N LYS A 20 -0.33 -9.94 25.42
CA LYS A 20 -0.91 -8.64 25.05
C LYS A 20 -0.34 -7.56 25.99
N PRO A 21 0.13 -6.42 25.46
CA PRO A 21 -0.11 -5.15 26.15
C PRO A 21 -1.18 -4.37 25.42
N ALA A 22 -2.29 -4.16 26.13
CA ALA A 22 -3.28 -3.16 25.79
C ALA A 22 -2.76 -1.77 26.19
N ASP A 23 -3.31 -0.76 25.50
CA ASP A 23 -3.41 0.64 25.90
C ASP A 23 -2.19 1.55 25.73
N ALA A 24 -2.21 2.30 24.62
CA ALA A 24 -1.95 3.73 24.65
C ALA A 24 -2.64 4.42 23.45
N LYS A 25 -3.90 4.84 23.65
CA LYS A 25 -4.52 5.91 22.86
C LYS A 25 -4.27 7.25 23.58
N PRO A 26 -3.61 8.18 22.90
CA PRO A 26 -4.03 9.58 22.88
C PRO A 26 -4.20 10.00 21.42
N ALA A 27 -5.05 10.92 20.99
CA ALA A 27 -6.13 11.75 21.47
C ALA A 27 -6.72 12.34 20.16
N ASP A 28 -7.97 12.82 20.19
CA ASP A 28 -8.67 13.51 19.11
C ASP A 28 -7.84 14.06 17.93
N ALA A 29 -7.78 13.29 16.85
CA ALA A 29 -7.80 13.83 15.50
C ALA A 29 -9.16 13.42 14.93
N ALA A 30 -9.93 14.40 14.44
CA ALA A 30 -11.21 14.20 13.77
C ALA A 30 -11.23 12.86 13.02
N GLN A 31 -12.28 12.06 13.18
CA GLN A 31 -12.43 10.79 12.47
C GLN A 31 -12.53 11.06 10.96
N GLN A 32 -11.39 11.35 10.34
CA GLN A 32 -11.21 11.26 8.91
C GLN A 32 -11.42 9.78 8.60
N PRO A 33 -12.30 9.45 7.64
CA PRO A 33 -12.52 8.07 7.26
C PRO A 33 -11.18 7.41 6.98
N ALA A 34 -10.94 6.25 7.59
CA ALA A 34 -9.71 5.50 7.40
C ALA A 34 -9.67 5.04 5.94
N LEU A 35 -8.98 5.80 5.09
CA LEU A 35 -8.77 5.45 3.70
C LEU A 35 -7.62 4.45 3.65
N THR A 36 -7.88 3.31 3.03
CA THR A 36 -6.89 2.26 2.85
C THR A 36 -6.45 2.22 1.41
N ILE A 37 -5.14 2.15 1.18
CA ILE A 37 -4.58 2.07 -0.16
C ILE A 37 -4.67 0.65 -0.74
N SER A 38 -4.94 0.60 -2.05
CA SER A 38 -4.75 -0.57 -2.89
C SER A 38 -3.98 -0.17 -4.15
N GLN A 39 -2.91 -0.90 -4.45
CA GLN A 39 -2.17 -0.79 -5.70
C GLN A 39 -2.87 -1.64 -6.76
N VAL A 40 -3.25 -0.97 -7.85
CA VAL A 40 -3.91 -1.59 -8.99
C VAL A 40 -3.00 -1.48 -10.20
N PHE A 41 -2.88 -2.56 -10.97
CA PHE A 41 -2.20 -2.54 -12.25
C PHE A 41 -3.12 -1.95 -13.31
N VAL A 42 -2.63 -0.93 -14.00
CA VAL A 42 -3.39 -0.21 -15.03
C VAL A 42 -2.70 -0.33 -16.39
N LYS A 43 -3.47 -0.21 -17.45
CA LYS A 43 -2.97 -0.16 -18.83
C LYS A 43 -2.75 1.29 -19.23
N LEU A 44 -1.52 1.63 -19.57
CA LEU A 44 -1.16 2.98 -19.99
C LEU A 44 -1.42 3.17 -21.50
N GLY A 45 -1.88 4.36 -21.85
CA GLY A 45 -2.16 4.80 -23.22
C GLY A 45 -1.13 5.80 -23.73
N ARG A 46 -1.61 6.84 -24.43
CA ARG A 46 -0.75 7.89 -24.98
C ARG A 46 -0.09 8.72 -23.88
N ARG A 47 1.11 9.23 -24.19
CA ARG A 47 1.83 10.20 -23.36
C ARG A 47 1.89 11.52 -24.12
N ASN A 48 1.49 12.60 -23.48
CA ASN A 48 1.51 13.93 -24.08
C ASN A 48 1.73 14.97 -22.99
N ASN A 49 2.62 15.94 -23.24
CA ASN A 49 2.81 17.09 -22.36
C ASN A 49 2.96 16.73 -20.86
N GLY A 50 3.81 15.75 -20.54
CA GLY A 50 4.03 15.32 -19.15
C GLY A 50 2.88 14.51 -18.52
N MET A 51 1.77 14.31 -19.24
CA MET A 51 0.62 13.51 -18.82
C MET A 51 0.65 12.12 -19.46
N ILE A 52 0.12 11.13 -18.74
CA ILE A 52 -0.03 9.76 -19.20
C ILE A 52 -1.50 9.39 -19.15
N GLU A 53 -2.04 8.91 -20.27
CA GLU A 53 -3.38 8.38 -20.37
C GLU A 53 -3.46 7.01 -19.67
N ILE A 54 -4.54 6.77 -18.93
CA ILE A 54 -4.87 5.45 -18.37
C ILE A 54 -6.03 4.90 -19.21
N ALA A 55 -5.75 3.87 -20.00
CA ALA A 55 -6.73 3.28 -20.92
C ALA A 55 -7.69 2.31 -20.20
N GLU A 56 -7.17 1.53 -19.24
CA GLU A 56 -7.93 0.51 -18.51
C GLU A 56 -7.39 0.34 -17.08
N GLY A 57 -8.24 -0.11 -16.15
CA GLY A 57 -7.84 -0.52 -14.80
C GLY A 57 -8.28 0.40 -13.66
N LEU A 58 -9.03 1.47 -13.95
CA LEU A 58 -9.66 2.35 -12.96
C LEU A 58 -11.16 2.49 -13.25
N LYS A 59 -11.92 2.92 -12.25
CA LYS A 59 -13.36 3.22 -12.34
C LYS A 59 -13.62 4.68 -12.02
N ASP A 60 -14.76 5.17 -12.50
CA ASP A 60 -15.22 6.51 -12.17
C ASP A 60 -15.43 6.65 -10.66
N GLY A 61 -14.90 7.73 -10.08
CA GLY A 61 -14.92 7.98 -8.65
C GLY A 61 -13.72 7.41 -7.88
N ASP A 62 -12.83 6.64 -8.52
CA ASP A 62 -11.59 6.19 -7.88
C ASP A 62 -10.66 7.37 -7.58
N GLN A 63 -10.12 7.40 -6.37
CA GLN A 63 -9.13 8.40 -5.96
C GLN A 63 -7.71 7.86 -6.16
N VAL A 64 -6.92 8.54 -6.98
CA VAL A 64 -5.56 8.11 -7.35
C VAL A 64 -4.51 8.93 -6.60
N VAL A 65 -3.48 8.25 -6.12
CA VAL A 65 -2.35 8.88 -5.45
C VAL A 65 -1.37 9.44 -6.48
N THR A 66 -1.08 10.74 -6.42
CA THR A 66 -0.15 11.42 -7.34
C THR A 66 1.21 11.73 -6.74
N ALA A 67 1.38 11.60 -5.41
CA ALA A 67 2.64 11.87 -4.72
C ALA A 67 2.87 10.88 -3.55
N GLY A 68 4.14 10.69 -3.17
CA GLY A 68 4.52 9.85 -2.02
C GLY A 68 4.49 8.33 -2.26
N GLN A 69 4.17 7.88 -3.48
CA GLN A 69 3.96 6.47 -3.85
C GLN A 69 5.09 5.52 -3.42
N ASN A 70 6.35 5.98 -3.45
CA ASN A 70 7.51 5.17 -3.06
C ASN A 70 7.51 4.74 -1.57
N ARG A 71 6.70 5.39 -0.73
CA ARG A 71 6.57 5.08 0.70
C ARG A 71 5.29 4.32 1.04
N LEU A 72 4.44 4.03 0.05
CA LEU A 72 3.13 3.42 0.26
C LEU A 72 3.17 1.93 -0.12
N PHE A 73 2.34 1.13 0.55
CA PHE A 73 2.16 -0.29 0.26
C PHE A 73 0.69 -0.67 0.43
N ASN A 74 0.29 -1.82 -0.13
CA ASN A 74 -1.09 -2.30 -0.09
C ASN A 74 -1.59 -2.49 1.35
N GLY A 75 -2.81 -2.04 1.61
CA GLY A 75 -3.44 -2.16 2.92
C GLY A 75 -3.01 -1.10 3.94
N MET A 76 -2.16 -0.15 3.55
CA MET A 76 -1.76 0.94 4.45
C MET A 76 -2.90 1.95 4.61
N SER A 77 -3.14 2.37 5.85
CA SER A 77 -4.03 3.48 6.16
C SER A 77 -3.35 4.81 5.83
N VAL A 78 -4.07 5.70 5.14
CA VAL A 78 -3.54 6.99 4.69
C VAL A 78 -4.52 8.11 4.99
N ALA A 79 -3.97 9.32 5.16
CA ALA A 79 -4.72 10.55 5.15
C ALA A 79 -4.48 11.27 3.82
N VAL A 80 -5.52 11.90 3.27
CA VAL A 80 -5.41 12.69 2.05
C VAL A 80 -4.95 14.10 2.42
N ASP A 81 -3.80 14.50 1.88
CA ASP A 81 -3.28 15.87 1.99
C ASP A 81 -3.07 16.43 0.59
N ASN A 82 -3.95 17.37 0.20
CA ASN A 82 -3.89 18.10 -1.07
C ASN A 82 -3.39 19.54 -0.90
N THR A 83 -2.79 19.89 0.25
CA THR A 83 -2.22 21.23 0.46
C THR A 83 -1.07 21.50 -0.51
N ILE A 84 -0.37 20.44 -0.93
CA ILE A 84 0.63 20.47 -1.99
C ILE A 84 0.06 19.81 -3.24
N ASP A 85 0.00 20.56 -4.34
CA ASP A 85 -0.53 20.09 -5.61
C ASP A 85 0.61 19.85 -6.62
N PRO A 86 1.06 18.59 -6.80
CA PRO A 86 2.13 18.25 -7.73
C PRO A 86 1.74 18.46 -9.20
N SER A 87 0.44 18.47 -9.52
CA SER A 87 -0.04 18.64 -10.90
C SER A 87 0.21 20.06 -11.44
N LYS A 88 0.26 21.06 -10.54
CA LYS A 88 0.61 22.45 -10.89
C LYS A 88 2.08 22.61 -11.26
N SER A 89 2.96 21.78 -10.70
CA SER A 89 4.39 21.78 -11.02
C SER A 89 4.68 21.03 -12.32
N ALA A 90 4.12 19.83 -12.47
CA ALA A 90 4.30 19.00 -13.68
C ALA A 90 3.77 19.70 -14.94
N ASN A 91 2.67 20.46 -14.85
CA ASN A 91 2.13 21.19 -16.00
C ASN A 91 2.90 22.48 -16.33
N LYS A 92 3.68 23.06 -15.40
CA LYS A 92 4.37 24.34 -15.62
C LYS A 92 5.61 24.21 -16.50
N GLU A 93 6.34 23.10 -16.41
CA GLU A 93 7.53 22.84 -17.21
C GLU A 93 7.23 22.49 -18.68
N VAL A 94 5.97 22.15 -19.00
CA VAL A 94 5.55 21.81 -20.38
C VAL A 94 4.93 23.00 -21.13
N GLN A 95 4.78 24.15 -20.47
CA GLN A 95 4.18 25.37 -21.02
C GLN A 95 5.21 26.49 -21.25
N GLN A 96 6.51 26.20 -21.17
CA GLN A 96 7.61 27.14 -21.43
C GLN A 96 8.42 26.68 -22.65
#